data_AF-A0A2S2QYU2-F1
#
_entry.id   AF-A0A2S2QYU2-F1
#
_cell.length_a   1.000
_cell.length_b   1.000
_cell.length_c   1.000
_cell.angle_alpha   90.00
_cell.angle_beta   90.00
_cell.angle_gamma   90.00
#
_symmetry.space_group_name_H-M   'P 1'
#
loop_
_entity.id
_entity.type
_entity.pdbx_description
1 polymer ?
#
loop_
_entity_poly.entity_id
_entity_poly.type
_entity_poly.pdbx_seq_one_letter_code
_entity_poly.pdbx_strand_id
1 'polypeptide(L)'
;WQTVLQSTMPCVLVVFIGSWSDRNRKRKPCMLVPVIGELIRNAGLLLCVYYFDWLSMEVAGFAESVPTSITGGLTVLYMSAFAYIGDISTVKNRTLRVGLMNLFFGASWPIGAALSGILFQQYGFYGVYYISSALYIVALLYGMIRIKEHENSSKGKDPFQTSKSCVSLFSDFFNLKHIKEALNVTFRKGPRKRWLQLTMLVFTIVVVQGPIQGEFAIAYLGARLRFQWNEVDYSIFSTFLSILNILGVGIAVGILSHLFKMDDALIGVIACLSKVLSGLVFAFAPSKLYFYMGAVVDSMSSVSYVVVRSIVSKTVPQNEIGQVSAVIAVVETIVPVIYKPLYSSIYRATVHTFPGAFYIVGSIMLTPSIFLYWWMYRLNKLEPKKTFVTERETLNT
;
A
#
# COMPACT_ATOMS: atom_id res chain seq x y z
N TRP A 1 -2.45 17.83 6.79
CA TRP A 1 -3.46 18.00 5.74
C TRP A 1 -3.05 17.30 4.43
N GLN A 2 -1.77 17.37 4.01
CA GLN A 2 -1.28 16.70 2.79
C GLN A 2 -1.64 15.21 2.72
N THR A 3 -1.41 14.46 3.80
CA THR A 3 -1.75 13.02 3.85
C THR A 3 -3.22 12.75 3.61
N VAL A 4 -4.11 13.60 4.15
CA VAL A 4 -5.57 13.48 3.94
C VAL A 4 -5.85 13.60 2.44
N LEU A 5 -5.30 14.62 1.80
CA LEU A 5 -5.51 14.89 0.39
C LEU A 5 -4.92 13.77 -0.50
N GLN A 6 -3.71 13.28 -0.18
CA GLN A 6 -3.02 12.19 -0.89
C GLN A 6 -3.67 10.83 -0.72
N SER A 7 -4.43 10.60 0.34
CA SER A 7 -5.11 9.32 0.56
C SER A 7 -6.57 9.35 0.11
N THR A 8 -7.32 10.41 0.40
CA THR A 8 -8.75 10.47 0.13
C THR A 8 -9.07 10.69 -1.35
N MET A 9 -8.39 11.62 -2.03
CA MET A 9 -8.69 11.93 -3.44
C MET A 9 -8.38 10.77 -4.39
N PRO A 10 -7.21 10.11 -4.31
CA PRO A 10 -6.94 8.94 -5.14
C PRO A 10 -7.91 7.78 -4.92
N CYS A 11 -8.44 7.59 -3.71
CA CYS A 11 -9.46 6.55 -3.48
C CYS A 11 -10.70 6.81 -4.30
N VAL A 12 -11.22 8.03 -4.21
CA VAL A 12 -12.39 8.46 -4.94
C VAL A 12 -12.15 8.30 -6.46
N LEU A 13 -10.98 8.72 -6.94
CA LEU A 13 -10.60 8.61 -8.34
C LEU A 13 -10.38 7.17 -8.82
N VAL A 14 -9.81 6.28 -8.02
CA VAL A 14 -9.64 4.86 -8.38
C VAL A 14 -10.99 4.24 -8.69
N VAL A 15 -12.02 4.53 -7.90
CA VAL A 15 -13.36 3.98 -8.18
C VAL A 15 -13.90 4.59 -9.49
N PHE A 16 -13.76 5.91 -9.70
CA PHE A 16 -14.26 6.59 -10.90
C PHE A 16 -13.54 6.13 -12.17
N ILE A 17 -12.21 6.19 -12.16
CA ILE A 17 -11.34 5.82 -13.27
C ILE A 17 -11.42 4.32 -13.51
N GLY A 18 -11.54 3.49 -12.48
CA GLY A 18 -11.73 2.04 -12.62
C GLY A 18 -13.00 1.71 -13.41
N SER A 19 -14.14 2.25 -12.97
CA SER A 19 -15.42 2.02 -13.66
C SER A 19 -15.46 2.59 -15.08
N TRP A 20 -14.89 3.78 -15.30
CA TRP A 20 -14.74 4.38 -16.63
C TRP A 20 -13.84 3.53 -17.53
N SER A 21 -12.73 3.04 -16.99
CA SER A 21 -11.75 2.23 -17.68
C SER A 21 -12.33 0.87 -18.08
N ASP A 22 -13.15 0.26 -17.21
CA ASP A 22 -13.83 -1.01 -17.50
C ASP A 22 -14.91 -0.85 -18.57
N ARG A 23 -15.72 0.21 -18.50
CA ARG A 23 -16.80 0.47 -19.49
C ARG A 23 -16.26 0.84 -20.86
N ASN A 24 -15.26 1.71 -20.91
CA ASN A 24 -14.69 2.16 -22.18
C ASN A 24 -13.59 1.22 -22.70
N ARG A 25 -13.16 0.24 -21.89
CA ARG A 25 -12.01 -0.64 -22.14
C ARG A 25 -10.79 0.14 -22.66
N LYS A 26 -10.58 1.33 -22.11
CA LYS A 26 -9.43 2.19 -22.37
C LYS A 26 -8.57 2.19 -21.12
N ARG A 27 -7.41 1.54 -21.18
CA ARG A 27 -6.46 1.42 -20.07
C ARG A 27 -5.31 2.42 -20.20
N LYS A 28 -4.91 2.77 -21.43
CA LYS A 28 -3.79 3.68 -21.69
C LYS A 28 -3.97 5.07 -21.08
N PRO A 29 -5.12 5.76 -21.21
CA PRO A 29 -5.30 7.09 -20.62
C PRO A 29 -5.20 7.06 -19.10
N CYS A 30 -5.78 6.03 -18.48
CA CYS A 30 -5.75 5.84 -17.02
C CYS A 30 -4.34 5.62 -16.49
N MET A 31 -3.45 5.03 -17.29
CA MET A 31 -2.05 4.82 -16.91
C MET A 31 -1.20 6.09 -17.10
N LEU A 32 -1.49 6.91 -18.11
CA LEU A 32 -0.71 8.11 -18.44
C LEU A 32 -1.08 9.33 -17.60
N VAL A 33 -2.34 9.48 -17.20
CA VAL A 33 -2.80 10.62 -16.38
C VAL A 33 -2.02 10.76 -15.06
N PRO A 34 -1.78 9.68 -14.27
CA PRO A 34 -0.93 9.76 -13.08
C PRO A 34 0.51 10.20 -13.37
N VAL A 35 1.09 9.78 -14.51
CA VAL A 35 2.45 10.16 -14.91
C VAL A 35 2.53 11.66 -15.21
N ILE A 36 1.51 12.20 -15.86
CA ILE A 36 1.39 13.65 -16.09
C ILE A 36 1.26 14.40 -14.75
N GLY A 37 0.51 13.84 -13.80
CA GLY A 37 0.39 14.38 -12.45
C GLY A 37 1.72 14.48 -11.71
N GLU A 38 2.56 13.45 -11.79
CA GLU A 38 3.91 13.46 -11.21
C GLU A 38 4.84 14.48 -11.90
N LEU A 39 4.71 14.67 -13.22
CA LEU A 39 5.46 15.73 -13.93
C LEU A 39 5.05 17.13 -13.46
N ILE A 40 3.74 17.38 -13.30
CA ILE A 40 3.24 18.65 -12.79
C ILE A 40 3.70 18.87 -11.35
N ARG A 41 3.68 17.83 -10.50
CA ARG A 41 4.24 17.87 -9.15
C ARG A 41 5.71 18.26 -9.17
N ASN A 42 6.54 17.61 -9.99
CA ASN A 42 7.96 17.92 -10.06
C ASN A 42 8.21 19.34 -10.55
N ALA A 43 7.46 19.82 -11.54
CA ALA A 43 7.55 21.21 -12.01
C ALA A 43 7.15 22.21 -10.91
N GLY A 44 6.08 21.92 -10.17
CA GLY A 44 5.64 22.73 -9.04
C GLY A 44 6.67 22.78 -7.91
N LEU A 45 7.28 21.64 -7.57
CA LEU A 45 8.35 21.57 -6.58
C LEU A 45 9.61 22.30 -7.05
N LEU A 46 9.98 22.21 -8.32
CA LEU A 46 11.07 23.00 -8.92
C LEU A 46 10.85 24.52 -8.77
N LEU A 47 9.62 24.99 -8.99
CA LEU A 47 9.26 26.39 -8.75
C LEU A 47 9.37 26.77 -7.27
N CYS A 48 8.98 25.89 -6.36
CA CYS A 48 9.16 26.10 -4.92
C CYS A 48 10.63 26.16 -4.51
N VAL A 49 11.51 25.38 -5.14
CA VAL A 49 12.96 25.45 -4.89
C VAL A 49 13.55 26.75 -5.45
N TYR A 50 13.07 27.22 -6.61
CA TYR A 50 13.53 28.48 -7.19
C TYR A 50 13.16 29.69 -6.34
N TYR A 51 11.93 29.72 -5.82
CA TYR A 51 11.46 30.78 -4.95
C TYR A 51 11.48 30.39 -3.46
N PHE A 52 12.53 29.66 -3.05
CA PHE A 52 12.62 29.06 -1.71
C PHE A 52 12.43 30.08 -0.56
N ASP A 53 13.01 31.27 -0.69
CA ASP A 53 12.93 32.31 0.35
C ASP A 53 11.57 33.04 0.39
N TRP A 54 10.77 32.91 -0.66
CA TRP A 54 9.52 33.67 -0.83
C TRP A 54 8.26 32.81 -0.66
N LEU A 55 8.33 31.51 -0.95
CA LEU A 55 7.20 30.61 -0.80
C LEU A 55 7.20 29.93 0.56
N SER A 56 6.07 30.04 1.25
CA SER A 56 5.80 29.27 2.46
C SER A 56 5.79 27.76 2.19
N MET A 57 6.16 26.97 3.20
CA MET A 57 6.14 25.50 3.17
C MET A 57 4.75 24.92 2.81
N GLU A 58 3.68 25.66 3.07
CA GLU A 58 2.31 25.30 2.67
C GLU A 58 2.14 25.21 1.15
N VAL A 59 2.77 26.12 0.40
CA VAL A 59 2.71 26.16 -1.07
C VAL A 59 3.47 24.98 -1.66
N ALA A 60 4.63 24.63 -1.10
CA ALA A 60 5.36 23.41 -1.46
C ALA A 60 4.51 22.16 -1.21
N GLY A 61 3.79 22.14 -0.07
CA GLY A 61 2.83 21.10 0.23
C GLY A 61 1.68 20.97 -0.76
N PHE A 62 1.21 22.10 -1.29
CA PHE A 62 0.15 22.14 -2.28
C PHE A 62 0.65 21.61 -3.62
N ALA A 63 1.82 22.10 -4.06
CA ALA A 63 2.50 21.64 -5.27
C ALA A 63 2.81 20.13 -5.23
N GLU A 64 3.13 19.59 -4.06
CA GLU A 64 3.37 18.17 -3.88
C GLU A 64 2.08 17.33 -3.95
N SER A 65 1.07 17.72 -3.18
CA SER A 65 -0.08 16.86 -2.90
C SER A 65 -1.18 16.97 -3.94
N VAL A 66 -1.46 18.17 -4.47
CA VAL A 66 -2.65 18.40 -5.30
C VAL A 66 -2.54 17.76 -6.69
N PRO A 67 -1.45 17.92 -7.46
CA PRO A 67 -1.34 17.32 -8.79
C PRO A 67 -1.40 15.79 -8.75
N THR A 68 -0.74 15.17 -7.78
CA THR A 68 -0.71 13.71 -7.60
C THR A 68 -2.06 13.18 -7.12
N SER A 69 -2.72 13.90 -6.21
CA SER A 69 -4.06 13.56 -5.74
C SER A 69 -5.13 13.62 -6.80
N ILE A 70 -5.15 14.66 -7.65
CA ILE A 70 -6.19 14.86 -8.68
C ILE A 70 -6.02 13.88 -9.85
N THR A 71 -4.81 13.45 -10.12
CA THR A 71 -4.52 12.45 -11.16
C THR A 71 -4.64 11.02 -10.66
N GLY A 72 -4.86 10.83 -9.35
CA GLY A 72 -5.03 9.54 -8.71
C GLY A 72 -3.74 8.81 -8.35
N GLY A 73 -2.58 9.42 -8.60
CA GLY A 73 -1.27 8.97 -8.15
C GLY A 73 -0.95 7.51 -8.42
N LEU A 74 -0.16 6.91 -7.51
CA LEU A 74 0.30 5.52 -7.64
C LEU A 74 -0.85 4.50 -7.61
N THR A 75 -1.98 4.80 -6.96
CA THR A 75 -3.09 3.85 -6.82
C THR A 75 -3.81 3.63 -8.15
N VAL A 76 -4.09 4.70 -8.91
CA VAL A 76 -4.69 4.60 -10.26
C VAL A 76 -3.70 4.00 -11.25
N LEU A 77 -2.41 4.36 -11.16
CA LEU A 77 -1.37 3.76 -11.97
C LEU A 77 -1.29 2.23 -11.78
N TYR A 78 -1.31 1.80 -10.52
CA TYR A 78 -1.29 0.38 -10.16
C TYR A 78 -2.53 -0.35 -10.68
N MET A 79 -3.73 0.18 -10.40
CA MET A 79 -4.99 -0.41 -10.87
C MET A 79 -5.02 -0.55 -12.40
N SER A 80 -4.66 0.51 -13.13
CA SER A 80 -4.68 0.51 -14.59
C SER A 80 -3.63 -0.43 -15.19
N ALA A 81 -2.45 -0.54 -14.60
CA ALA A 81 -1.42 -1.50 -15.01
C ALA A 81 -1.87 -2.95 -14.81
N PHE A 82 -2.46 -3.28 -13.65
CA PHE A 82 -3.01 -4.61 -13.39
C PHE A 82 -4.12 -4.99 -14.36
N ALA A 83 -5.04 -4.05 -14.62
CA ALA A 83 -6.13 -4.27 -15.55
C ALA A 83 -5.61 -4.47 -16.98
N TYR A 84 -4.66 -3.65 -17.43
CA TYR A 84 -4.03 -3.81 -18.74
C TYR A 84 -3.34 -5.17 -18.89
N ILE A 85 -2.56 -5.61 -17.89
CA ILE A 85 -1.94 -6.95 -17.92
C ILE A 85 -2.99 -8.05 -17.97
N GLY A 86 -4.09 -7.91 -17.21
CA GLY A 86 -5.22 -8.83 -17.26
C GLY A 86 -5.79 -8.98 -18.68
N ASP A 87 -5.93 -7.86 -19.38
CA ASP A 87 -6.50 -7.78 -20.74
C ASP A 87 -5.54 -8.36 -21.81
N ILE A 88 -4.23 -8.11 -21.71
CA ILE A 88 -3.25 -8.59 -22.72
C ILE A 88 -2.70 -10.00 -22.45
N SER A 89 -2.98 -10.58 -21.28
CA SER A 89 -2.42 -11.88 -20.88
C SER A 89 -3.38 -13.03 -21.16
N THR A 90 -2.82 -14.12 -21.69
CA THR A 90 -3.51 -15.41 -21.77
C THR A 90 -3.58 -16.05 -20.37
N VAL A 91 -4.57 -16.91 -20.13
CA VAL A 91 -4.78 -17.58 -18.83
C VAL A 91 -3.51 -18.27 -18.33
N LYS A 92 -2.73 -18.88 -19.22
CA LYS A 92 -1.46 -19.57 -18.89
C LYS A 92 -0.33 -18.62 -18.48
N ASN A 93 -0.24 -17.42 -19.08
CA ASN A 93 0.86 -16.48 -18.84
C ASN A 93 0.50 -15.35 -17.86
N ARG A 94 -0.78 -15.23 -17.48
CA ARG A 94 -1.28 -14.16 -16.59
C ARG A 94 -0.53 -14.14 -15.25
N THR A 95 -0.37 -15.29 -14.62
CA THR A 95 0.34 -15.41 -13.33
C THR A 95 1.78 -14.93 -13.43
N LEU A 96 2.50 -15.34 -14.49
CA LEU A 96 3.90 -14.91 -14.70
C LEU A 96 4.01 -13.40 -14.92
N ARG A 97 3.14 -12.83 -15.74
CA ARG A 97 3.15 -11.38 -16.02
C ARG A 97 2.80 -10.54 -14.79
N VAL A 98 1.80 -10.97 -14.02
CA VAL A 98 1.45 -10.32 -12.75
C VAL A 98 2.60 -10.45 -11.73
N GLY A 99 3.26 -11.61 -11.68
CA GLY A 99 4.46 -11.82 -10.86
C GLY A 99 5.60 -10.89 -11.22
N LEU A 100 5.93 -10.76 -12.52
CA LEU A 100 6.96 -9.83 -13.01
C LEU A 100 6.64 -8.38 -12.65
N MET A 101 5.38 -7.95 -12.82
CA MET A 101 4.98 -6.60 -12.45
C MET A 101 5.14 -6.34 -10.95
N ASN A 102 4.73 -7.27 -10.09
CA ASN A 102 4.96 -7.16 -8.64
C ASN A 102 6.45 -7.12 -8.28
N LEU A 103 7.28 -7.89 -8.99
CA LEU A 103 8.73 -7.89 -8.79
C LEU A 103 9.33 -6.51 -9.09
N PHE A 104 8.98 -5.90 -10.24
CA PHE A 104 9.47 -4.57 -10.58
C PHE A 104 8.96 -3.50 -9.61
N PHE A 105 7.68 -3.55 -9.22
CA PHE A 105 7.17 -2.62 -8.20
C PHE A 105 7.87 -2.76 -6.86
N GLY A 106 8.10 -4.00 -6.41
CA GLY A 106 8.83 -4.27 -5.17
C GLY A 106 10.28 -3.80 -5.22
N ALA A 107 10.96 -3.94 -6.37
CA ALA A 107 12.34 -3.51 -6.55
C ALA A 107 12.50 -1.98 -6.71
N SER A 108 11.49 -1.28 -7.24
CA SER A 108 11.53 0.17 -7.43
C SER A 108 11.79 0.94 -6.14
N TRP A 109 11.25 0.48 -5.00
CA TRP A 109 11.41 1.15 -3.72
C TRP A 109 12.87 1.19 -3.21
N PRO A 110 13.57 0.04 -3.02
CA PRO A 110 14.96 0.06 -2.59
C PRO A 110 15.89 0.76 -3.59
N ILE A 111 15.64 0.65 -4.90
CA ILE A 111 16.42 1.35 -5.92
C ILE A 111 16.25 2.87 -5.78
N GLY A 112 15.00 3.33 -5.62
CA GLY A 112 14.70 4.74 -5.43
C GLY A 112 15.29 5.29 -4.13
N ALA A 113 15.15 4.56 -3.03
CA ALA A 113 15.76 4.89 -1.75
C ALA A 113 17.28 5.07 -1.91
N ALA A 114 17.99 4.05 -2.41
CA ALA A 114 19.43 4.07 -2.57
C ALA A 114 19.94 5.26 -3.39
N LEU A 115 19.29 5.55 -4.52
CA LEU A 115 19.68 6.62 -5.43
C LEU A 115 19.35 8.01 -4.87
N SER A 116 18.23 8.16 -4.17
CA SER A 116 17.71 9.46 -3.71
C SER A 116 18.69 10.24 -2.83
N GLY A 117 19.31 9.60 -1.85
CA GLY A 117 20.26 10.27 -0.95
C GLY A 117 21.52 10.73 -1.66
N ILE A 118 22.07 9.91 -2.56
CA ILE A 118 23.31 10.21 -3.30
C ILE A 118 23.06 11.36 -4.29
N LEU A 119 21.94 11.28 -5.03
CA LEU A 119 21.53 12.33 -5.97
C LEU A 119 21.33 13.66 -5.26
N PHE A 120 20.71 13.64 -4.08
CA PHE A 120 20.50 14.84 -3.30
C PHE A 120 21.83 15.45 -2.81
N GLN A 121 22.75 14.65 -2.28
CA GLN A 121 24.01 15.20 -1.76
C GLN A 121 24.90 15.79 -2.86
N GLN A 122 24.86 15.23 -4.08
CA GLN A 122 25.70 15.67 -5.20
C GLN A 122 25.09 16.84 -5.98
N TYR A 123 23.78 16.80 -6.24
CA TYR A 123 23.12 17.75 -7.15
C TYR A 123 22.03 18.60 -6.50
N GLY A 124 21.78 18.43 -5.19
CA GLY A 124 20.74 19.11 -4.45
C GLY A 124 19.33 18.83 -4.97
N PHE A 125 18.38 19.66 -4.54
CA PHE A 125 16.97 19.55 -4.96
C PHE A 125 16.79 19.64 -6.48
N TYR A 126 17.50 20.55 -7.15
CA TYR A 126 17.38 20.75 -8.60
C TYR A 126 17.72 19.49 -9.39
N GLY A 127 18.86 18.86 -9.10
CA GLY A 127 19.26 17.65 -9.80
C GLY A 127 18.28 16.49 -9.60
N VAL A 128 17.80 16.30 -8.37
CA VAL A 128 16.81 15.25 -8.05
C VAL A 128 15.52 15.45 -8.87
N TYR A 129 14.98 16.67 -8.92
CA TYR A 129 13.76 16.95 -9.67
C TYR A 129 13.96 16.91 -11.19
N TYR A 130 15.10 17.35 -11.72
CA TYR A 130 15.39 17.24 -13.15
C TYR A 130 15.52 15.78 -13.60
N ILE A 131 16.26 14.96 -12.86
CA ILE A 131 16.45 13.53 -13.19
C ILE A 131 15.13 12.79 -13.07
N SER A 132 14.36 13.05 -12.01
CA SER A 132 13.01 12.48 -11.84
C SER A 132 12.08 12.86 -13.00
N SER A 133 12.07 14.14 -13.40
CA SER A 133 11.26 14.62 -14.53
C SER A 133 11.68 13.98 -15.86
N ALA A 134 12.99 13.85 -16.10
CA ALA A 134 13.50 13.17 -17.29
C ALA A 134 13.03 11.70 -17.36
N LEU A 135 13.09 10.98 -16.25
CA LEU A 135 12.60 9.59 -16.18
C LEU A 135 11.09 9.50 -16.42
N TYR A 136 10.30 10.42 -15.86
CA TYR A 136 8.86 10.47 -16.11
C TYR A 136 8.51 10.86 -17.54
N ILE A 137 9.27 11.77 -18.18
CA ILE A 137 9.11 12.10 -19.61
C ILE A 137 9.40 10.87 -20.47
N VAL A 138 10.48 10.14 -20.20
CA VAL A 138 10.80 8.89 -20.90
C VAL A 138 9.70 7.86 -20.70
N ALA A 139 9.19 7.69 -19.48
CA ALA A 139 8.08 6.79 -19.19
C ALA A 139 6.79 7.20 -19.92
N LEU A 140 6.50 8.50 -20.01
CA LEU A 140 5.34 9.04 -20.73
C LEU A 140 5.46 8.80 -22.24
N LEU A 141 6.62 9.12 -22.83
CA LEU A 141 6.90 8.87 -24.26
C LEU A 141 6.82 7.38 -24.57
N TYR A 142 7.42 6.54 -23.74
CA TYR A 142 7.33 5.09 -23.87
C TYR A 142 5.88 4.61 -23.80
N GLY A 143 5.12 5.09 -22.81
CA GLY A 143 3.70 4.78 -22.66
C GLY A 143 2.86 5.23 -23.86
N MET A 144 3.17 6.41 -24.42
CA MET A 144 2.49 6.94 -25.60
C MET A 144 2.78 6.13 -26.87
N ILE A 145 4.03 5.70 -27.09
CA ILE A 145 4.45 5.04 -28.33
C ILE A 145 4.21 3.52 -28.29
N ARG A 146 4.53 2.87 -27.16
CA ARG A 146 4.59 1.39 -27.07
C ARG A 146 3.33 0.75 -26.49
N ILE A 147 2.61 1.43 -25.60
CA ILE A 147 1.35 0.90 -25.06
C ILE A 147 0.27 1.09 -26.11
N LYS A 148 -0.15 -0.01 -26.73
CA LYS A 148 -1.25 -0.05 -27.69
C LYS A 148 -2.54 -0.39 -26.96
N GLU A 149 -3.60 0.36 -27.25
CA GLU A 149 -4.94 0.00 -26.77
C GLU A 149 -5.42 -1.24 -27.54
N HIS A 150 -6.02 -2.22 -26.86
CA HIS A 150 -6.46 -3.44 -27.52
C HIS A 150 -7.77 -3.20 -28.30
N GLU A 151 -7.81 -3.66 -29.55
CA GLU A 151 -8.83 -3.27 -30.56
C GLU A 151 -10.21 -3.92 -30.36
N ASN A 152 -10.36 -4.84 -29.40
CA ASN A 152 -11.66 -5.45 -29.08
C ASN A 152 -12.67 -4.47 -28.44
N SER A 153 -12.31 -3.18 -28.28
CA SER A 153 -13.15 -2.11 -27.74
C SER A 153 -14.26 -1.62 -28.68
N SER A 154 -14.42 -2.15 -29.90
CA SER A 154 -15.47 -1.70 -30.85
C SER A 154 -16.62 -2.68 -31.11
N LYS A 155 -16.59 -3.93 -30.63
CA LYS A 155 -17.55 -4.98 -31.03
C LYS A 155 -18.70 -5.26 -30.05
N GLY A 156 -19.00 -4.32 -29.15
CA GLY A 156 -20.09 -4.48 -28.17
C GLY A 156 -20.87 -3.20 -27.89
N LYS A 157 -21.05 -2.32 -28.89
CA LYS A 157 -22.00 -1.22 -28.76
C LYS A 157 -23.41 -1.75 -29.07
N ASP A 158 -24.18 -2.05 -28.04
CA ASP A 158 -25.63 -1.99 -28.17
C ASP A 158 -26.00 -0.53 -28.54
N PRO A 159 -26.75 -0.30 -29.62
CA PRO A 159 -26.99 1.04 -30.17
C PRO A 159 -27.94 1.92 -29.32
N PHE A 160 -28.19 1.60 -28.05
CA PHE A 160 -29.23 2.23 -27.23
C PHE A 160 -28.80 2.84 -25.88
N GLN A 161 -27.49 2.97 -25.59
CA GLN A 161 -27.04 3.80 -24.46
C GLN A 161 -26.46 5.12 -24.94
N THR A 162 -27.38 6.02 -25.25
CA THR A 162 -27.16 7.46 -25.38
C THR A 162 -26.37 8.00 -24.18
N SER A 163 -25.41 8.86 -24.51
CA SER A 163 -24.66 9.79 -23.67
C SER A 163 -25.31 10.09 -22.31
N LYS A 164 -25.06 9.24 -21.31
CA LYS A 164 -25.35 9.56 -19.91
C LYS A 164 -24.27 10.53 -19.42
N SER A 165 -24.67 11.79 -19.27
CA SER A 165 -23.85 12.89 -18.74
C SER A 165 -23.10 12.46 -17.47
N CYS A 166 -21.87 12.95 -17.28
CA CYS A 166 -21.03 12.71 -16.09
C CYS A 166 -21.79 12.86 -14.76
N VAL A 167 -22.85 13.66 -14.74
CA VAL A 167 -23.74 13.89 -13.58
C VAL A 167 -24.61 12.65 -13.25
N SER A 168 -25.17 11.97 -14.24
CA SER A 168 -25.90 10.70 -14.02
C SER A 168 -24.96 9.53 -13.68
N LEU A 169 -23.72 9.58 -14.15
CA LEU A 169 -22.67 8.65 -13.75
C LEU A 169 -22.27 8.85 -12.29
N PHE A 170 -22.22 10.10 -11.82
CA PHE A 170 -22.02 10.41 -10.40
C PHE A 170 -23.19 9.90 -9.53
N SER A 171 -24.44 10.07 -9.97
CA SER A 171 -25.65 9.66 -9.24
C SER A 171 -25.84 8.14 -9.15
N ASP A 172 -25.60 7.39 -10.23
CA ASP A 172 -25.71 5.92 -10.21
C ASP A 172 -24.57 5.25 -9.41
N PHE A 173 -23.47 5.98 -9.18
CA PHE A 173 -22.21 5.49 -8.61
C PHE A 173 -22.00 5.87 -7.14
N PHE A 174 -22.49 7.05 -6.73
CA PHE A 174 -22.77 7.37 -5.31
C PHE A 174 -24.06 6.71 -4.82
N ASN A 175 -24.56 5.69 -5.53
CA ASN A 175 -25.43 4.72 -4.89
C ASN A 175 -24.64 4.04 -3.78
N LEU A 176 -24.76 4.61 -2.58
CA LEU A 176 -24.39 4.02 -1.30
C LEU A 176 -24.88 2.58 -1.19
N LYS A 177 -25.85 2.17 -2.02
CA LYS A 177 -26.26 0.78 -2.22
C LYS A 177 -25.10 -0.19 -2.45
N HIS A 178 -24.10 0.09 -3.29
CA HIS A 178 -22.99 -0.85 -3.53
C HIS A 178 -21.98 -0.91 -2.37
N ILE A 179 -21.69 0.23 -1.74
CA ILE A 179 -20.88 0.28 -0.52
C ILE A 179 -21.65 -0.39 0.62
N LYS A 180 -22.95 -0.15 0.73
CA LYS A 180 -23.86 -0.76 1.72
C LYS A 180 -24.02 -2.26 1.46
N GLU A 181 -24.04 -2.72 0.22
CA GLU A 181 -24.04 -4.14 -0.14
C GLU A 181 -22.69 -4.78 0.19
N ALA A 182 -21.56 -4.15 -0.16
CA ALA A 182 -20.24 -4.65 0.19
C ALA A 182 -20.00 -4.69 1.72
N LEU A 183 -20.47 -3.67 2.45
CA LEU A 183 -20.50 -3.66 3.91
C LEU A 183 -21.47 -4.73 4.41
N ASN A 184 -22.68 -4.84 3.87
CA ASN A 184 -23.65 -5.83 4.32
C ASN A 184 -23.19 -7.27 4.02
N VAL A 185 -22.41 -7.51 2.97
CA VAL A 185 -21.79 -8.82 2.67
C VAL A 185 -20.62 -9.09 3.61
N THR A 186 -19.76 -8.10 3.85
CA THR A 186 -18.61 -8.23 4.76
C THR A 186 -19.06 -8.45 6.22
N PHE A 187 -20.14 -7.75 6.63
CA PHE A 187 -20.73 -7.82 7.97
C PHE A 187 -22.00 -8.69 8.01
N ARG A 188 -22.27 -9.49 6.97
CA ARG A 188 -23.44 -10.38 6.95
C ARG A 188 -23.32 -11.36 8.10
N LYS A 189 -24.37 -11.51 8.90
CA LYS A 189 -24.48 -12.60 9.88
C LYS A 189 -24.61 -13.93 9.11
N GLY A 190 -23.48 -14.46 8.67
CA GLY A 190 -23.38 -15.79 8.06
C GLY A 190 -23.21 -16.88 9.11
N PRO A 191 -23.35 -18.16 8.71
CA PRO A 191 -22.98 -19.28 9.56
C PRO A 191 -21.53 -19.13 10.05
N ARG A 192 -21.24 -19.65 11.25
CA ARG A 192 -19.87 -19.80 11.79
C ARG A 192 -19.16 -18.51 12.25
N LYS A 193 -19.91 -17.48 12.70
CA LYS A 193 -19.33 -16.20 13.18
C LYS A 193 -18.38 -15.56 12.14
N ARG A 194 -18.63 -15.78 10.84
CA ARG A 194 -17.79 -15.28 9.74
C ARG A 194 -17.61 -13.77 9.78
N TRP A 195 -18.67 -13.04 10.13
CA TRP A 195 -18.61 -11.59 10.33
C TRP A 195 -17.55 -11.21 11.38
N LEU A 196 -17.48 -11.94 12.51
CA LEU A 196 -16.50 -11.70 13.58
C LEU A 196 -15.07 -12.00 13.11
N GLN A 197 -14.86 -13.03 12.30
CA GLN A 197 -13.53 -13.31 11.73
C GLN A 197 -13.10 -12.20 10.76
N LEU A 198 -14.00 -11.73 9.91
CA LEU A 198 -13.72 -10.66 8.93
C LEU A 198 -13.50 -9.31 9.61
N THR A 199 -14.29 -8.95 10.63
CA THR A 199 -14.06 -7.71 11.39
C THR A 199 -12.70 -7.73 12.09
N MET A 200 -12.32 -8.85 12.68
CA MET A 200 -11.04 -9.02 13.36
C MET A 200 -9.86 -8.98 12.37
N LEU A 201 -10.03 -9.56 11.18
CA LEU A 201 -9.04 -9.45 10.10
C LEU A 201 -8.85 -8.01 9.64
N VAL A 202 -9.94 -7.29 9.36
CA VAL A 202 -9.89 -5.87 8.97
C VAL A 202 -9.23 -5.04 10.07
N PHE A 203 -9.58 -5.27 11.32
CA PHE A 203 -8.94 -4.60 12.46
C PHE A 203 -7.45 -4.93 12.57
N THR A 204 -7.05 -6.18 12.32
CA THR A 204 -5.63 -6.59 12.27
C THR A 204 -4.89 -5.85 11.16
N ILE A 205 -5.49 -5.64 9.98
CA ILE A 205 -4.87 -4.83 8.91
C ILE A 205 -4.60 -3.42 9.40
N VAL A 206 -5.58 -2.77 10.04
CA VAL A 206 -5.44 -1.40 10.56
C VAL A 206 -4.31 -1.30 11.57
N VAL A 207 -4.26 -2.25 12.52
CA VAL A 207 -3.30 -2.23 13.61
C VAL A 207 -1.89 -2.62 13.16
N VAL A 208 -1.75 -3.44 12.11
CA VAL A 208 -0.43 -3.78 11.53
C VAL A 208 0.08 -2.66 10.63
N GLN A 209 -0.76 -2.14 9.71
CA GLN A 209 -0.35 -1.12 8.74
C GLN A 209 -0.16 0.27 9.36
N GLY A 210 -0.94 0.59 10.39
CA GLY A 210 -0.92 1.90 11.03
C GLY A 210 0.46 2.32 11.57
N PRO A 211 1.05 1.54 12.50
CA PRO A 211 2.38 1.82 13.03
C PRO A 211 3.45 1.90 11.94
N ILE A 212 3.42 1.01 10.94
CA ILE A 212 4.37 1.02 9.82
C ILE A 212 4.33 2.35 9.06
N GLN A 213 3.11 2.83 8.72
CA GLN A 213 2.93 4.11 8.02
C GLN A 213 3.31 5.32 8.89
N GLY A 214 3.03 5.26 10.20
CA GLY A 214 3.36 6.31 11.16
C GLY A 214 4.86 6.43 11.40
N GLU A 215 5.54 5.31 11.65
CA GLU A 215 6.99 5.23 11.81
C GLU A 215 7.71 5.73 10.55
N PHE A 216 7.27 5.28 9.38
CA PHE A 216 7.87 5.69 8.10
C PHE A 216 7.88 7.22 7.91
N ALA A 217 6.82 7.91 8.35
CA ALA A 217 6.70 9.36 8.21
C ALA A 217 7.70 10.17 9.05
N ILE A 218 8.28 9.57 10.10
CA ILE A 218 9.10 10.27 11.11
C ILE A 218 10.50 9.68 11.23
N ALA A 219 10.71 8.45 10.75
CA ALA A 219 11.95 7.72 10.86
C ALA A 219 13.17 8.54 10.41
N TYR A 220 13.06 9.32 9.32
CA TYR A 220 14.13 10.22 8.88
C TYR A 220 14.45 11.31 9.91
N LEU A 221 13.43 12.03 10.40
CA LEU A 221 13.59 13.09 11.41
C LEU A 221 14.16 12.53 12.71
N GLY A 222 13.67 11.37 13.16
CA GLY A 222 14.16 10.66 14.33
C GLY A 222 15.62 10.25 14.20
N ALA A 223 16.00 9.67 13.05
CA ALA A 223 17.38 9.27 12.80
C ALA A 223 18.34 10.46 12.68
N ARG A 224 17.90 11.55 12.05
CA ARG A 224 18.67 12.80 11.93
C ARG A 224 18.95 13.43 13.29
N LEU A 225 17.95 13.48 14.17
CA LEU A 225 18.11 14.10 15.49
C LEU A 225 18.99 13.24 16.41
N ARG A 226 18.85 11.91 16.36
CA ARG A 226 19.57 10.98 17.25
C ARG A 226 21.01 10.69 16.82
N PHE A 227 21.23 10.50 15.52
CA PHE A 227 22.52 10.02 15.00
C PHE A 227 23.22 11.01 14.08
N GLN A 228 22.63 12.21 13.89
CA GLN A 228 23.11 13.22 12.93
C GLN A 228 23.31 12.66 11.53
N TRP A 229 22.42 11.75 11.14
CA TRP A 229 22.47 11.14 9.81
C TRP A 229 22.19 12.16 8.72
N ASN A 230 23.05 12.13 7.71
CA ASN A 230 22.82 12.81 6.46
C ASN A 230 21.85 11.99 5.60
N GLU A 231 21.43 12.57 4.49
CA GLU A 231 20.42 11.96 3.62
C GLU A 231 20.91 10.66 2.97
N VAL A 232 22.21 10.57 2.70
CA VAL A 232 22.86 9.33 2.25
C VAL A 232 22.83 8.24 3.31
N ASP A 233 23.15 8.55 4.57
CA ASP A 233 23.15 7.55 5.65
C ASP A 233 21.76 6.94 5.85
N TYR A 234 20.73 7.79 5.84
CA TYR A 234 19.34 7.32 5.96
C TYR A 234 18.87 6.55 4.71
N SER A 235 19.27 6.99 3.53
CA SER A 235 19.02 6.28 2.27
C SER A 235 19.61 4.86 2.28
N ILE A 236 20.87 4.71 2.72
CA ILE A 236 21.54 3.41 2.84
C ILE A 236 20.79 2.54 3.85
N PHE A 237 20.44 3.09 5.02
CA PHE A 237 19.66 2.36 6.02
C PHE A 237 18.29 1.93 5.50
N SER A 238 17.54 2.81 4.84
CA SER A 238 16.22 2.51 4.27
C SER A 238 16.30 1.43 3.19
N THR A 239 17.35 1.47 2.36
CA THR A 239 17.65 0.45 1.35
C THR A 239 17.94 -0.90 2.02
N PHE A 240 18.81 -0.90 3.05
CA PHE A 240 19.14 -2.09 3.82
C PHE A 240 17.88 -2.72 4.45
N LEU A 241 17.04 -1.90 5.11
CA LEU A 241 15.77 -2.33 5.69
C LEU A 241 14.82 -2.91 4.63
N SER A 242 14.73 -2.28 3.45
CA SER A 242 13.85 -2.73 2.37
C SER A 242 14.29 -4.09 1.80
N ILE A 243 15.59 -4.29 1.59
CA ILE A 243 16.15 -5.58 1.11
C ILE A 243 15.89 -6.67 2.15
N LEU A 244 16.12 -6.39 3.44
CA LEU A 244 15.86 -7.34 4.51
C LEU A 244 14.38 -7.72 4.61
N ASN A 245 13.47 -6.78 4.39
CA ASN A 245 12.03 -7.07 4.36
C ASN A 245 11.65 -7.97 3.17
N ILE A 246 12.22 -7.73 1.98
CA ILE A 246 12.00 -8.59 0.81
C ILE A 246 12.53 -10.02 1.08
N LEU A 247 13.73 -10.14 1.64
CA LEU A 247 14.31 -11.42 2.04
C LEU A 247 13.47 -12.11 3.11
N GLY A 248 13.01 -11.39 4.12
CA GLY A 248 12.18 -11.91 5.20
C GLY A 248 10.85 -12.46 4.70
N VAL A 249 10.20 -11.79 3.73
CA VAL A 249 9.02 -12.31 3.04
C VAL A 249 9.34 -13.59 2.26
N GLY A 250 10.45 -13.61 1.51
CA GLY A 250 10.89 -14.79 0.78
C GLY A 250 11.15 -16.00 1.69
N ILE A 251 11.85 -15.78 2.81
CA ILE A 251 12.13 -16.80 3.82
C ILE A 251 10.83 -17.29 4.48
N ALA A 252 9.92 -16.40 4.84
CA ALA A 252 8.67 -16.79 5.47
C ALA A 252 7.76 -17.61 4.54
N VAL A 253 7.63 -17.20 3.28
CA VAL A 253 6.82 -17.94 2.29
C VAL A 253 7.50 -19.26 1.90
N GLY A 254 8.82 -19.26 1.65
CA GLY A 254 9.54 -20.46 1.22
C GLY A 254 9.76 -21.48 2.35
N ILE A 255 10.28 -21.03 3.49
CA ILE A 255 10.67 -21.92 4.58
C ILE A 255 9.50 -22.15 5.55
N LEU A 256 8.92 -21.09 6.13
CA LEU A 256 7.89 -21.28 7.16
C LEU A 256 6.58 -21.85 6.58
N SER A 257 6.14 -21.36 5.42
CA SER A 257 4.90 -21.83 4.80
C SER A 257 5.10 -23.13 4.01
N HIS A 258 6.14 -23.23 3.15
CA HIS A 258 6.29 -24.37 2.24
C HIS A 258 7.05 -25.56 2.85
N LEU A 259 8.14 -25.32 3.60
CA LEU A 259 8.95 -26.39 4.22
C LEU A 259 8.33 -26.87 5.53
N PHE A 260 7.99 -25.95 6.45
CA PHE A 260 7.46 -26.29 7.76
C PHE A 260 5.93 -26.45 7.81
N LYS A 261 5.20 -26.10 6.73
CA LYS A 261 3.73 -26.18 6.64
C LYS A 261 3.02 -25.52 7.84
N MET A 262 3.59 -24.44 8.35
CA MET A 262 3.02 -23.71 9.48
C MET A 262 1.72 -23.02 9.07
N ASP A 263 0.76 -22.95 10.00
CA ASP A 263 -0.47 -22.19 9.80
C ASP A 263 -0.16 -20.69 9.61
N ASP A 264 -0.79 -20.06 8.60
CA ASP A 264 -0.67 -18.64 8.30
C ASP A 264 -0.76 -17.77 9.56
N ALA A 265 -1.72 -18.06 10.45
CA ALA A 265 -1.92 -17.30 11.69
C ALA A 265 -0.71 -17.34 12.65
N LEU A 266 0.03 -18.46 12.73
CA LEU A 266 1.26 -18.54 13.54
C LEU A 266 2.39 -17.73 12.92
N ILE A 267 2.50 -17.74 11.59
CA ILE A 267 3.47 -16.90 10.87
C ILE A 267 3.18 -15.42 11.15
N GLY A 268 1.90 -15.04 11.20
CA GLY A 268 1.44 -13.70 11.61
C GLY A 268 1.86 -13.33 13.04
N VAL A 269 1.74 -14.26 14.01
CA VAL A 269 2.22 -14.06 15.39
C VAL A 269 3.72 -13.77 15.42
N ILE A 270 4.52 -14.59 14.71
CA ILE A 270 5.99 -14.44 14.66
C ILE A 270 6.36 -13.09 14.03
N ALA A 271 5.70 -12.71 12.95
CA ALA A 271 5.92 -11.43 12.26
C ALA A 271 5.62 -10.22 13.17
N CYS A 272 4.50 -10.26 13.91
CA CYS A 272 4.16 -9.19 14.85
C CYS A 272 5.11 -9.13 16.05
N LEU A 273 5.56 -10.28 16.57
CA LEU A 273 6.57 -10.34 17.64
C LEU A 273 7.90 -9.74 17.19
N SER A 274 8.35 -10.10 15.98
CA SER A 274 9.55 -9.52 15.35
C SER A 274 9.44 -7.99 15.28
N LYS A 275 8.29 -7.45 14.88
CA LYS A 275 8.07 -5.99 14.83
C LYS A 275 8.01 -5.32 16.21
N VAL A 276 7.40 -5.95 17.21
CA VAL A 276 7.40 -5.42 18.59
C VAL A 276 8.82 -5.37 19.15
N LEU A 277 9.60 -6.44 18.94
CA LEU A 277 11.00 -6.53 19.36
C LEU A 277 11.87 -5.50 18.61
N SER A 278 11.72 -5.37 17.29
CA SER A 278 12.47 -4.38 16.51
C SER A 278 12.15 -2.95 16.96
N GLY A 279 10.87 -2.63 17.24
CA GLY A 279 10.46 -1.34 17.79
C GLY A 279 11.12 -1.02 19.14
N LEU A 280 11.26 -2.00 20.03
CA LEU A 280 11.99 -1.83 21.29
C LEU A 280 13.50 -1.59 21.05
N VAL A 281 14.11 -2.36 20.14
CA VAL A 281 15.52 -2.16 19.77
C VAL A 281 15.73 -0.77 19.17
N PHE A 282 14.86 -0.31 18.26
CA PHE A 282 14.92 1.03 17.68
C PHE A 282 14.71 2.14 18.73
N ALA A 283 13.80 1.94 19.68
CA ALA A 283 13.55 2.89 20.76
C ALA A 283 14.80 3.11 21.63
N PHE A 284 15.48 2.03 22.02
CA PHE A 284 16.62 2.09 22.95
C PHE A 284 18.00 2.13 22.29
N ALA A 285 18.10 2.05 20.96
CA ALA A 285 19.38 2.01 20.24
C ALA A 285 20.33 3.16 20.63
N PRO A 286 21.46 2.88 21.31
CA PRO A 286 22.43 3.91 21.71
C PRO A 286 23.39 4.28 20.59
N SER A 287 23.60 3.38 19.62
CA SER A 287 24.52 3.58 18.49
C SER A 287 23.90 3.16 17.17
N LYS A 288 24.52 3.61 16.06
CA LYS A 288 24.11 3.28 14.69
C LYS A 288 24.04 1.75 14.48
N LEU A 289 24.99 0.99 15.04
CA LEU A 289 25.04 -0.47 14.91
C LEU A 289 23.80 -1.15 15.50
N TYR A 290 23.36 -0.74 16.70
CA TYR A 290 22.13 -1.29 17.30
C TYR A 290 20.89 -0.95 16.47
N PHE A 291 20.89 0.20 15.80
CA PHE A 291 19.82 0.57 14.88
C PHE A 291 19.80 -0.34 13.64
N TYR A 292 20.96 -0.67 13.05
CA TYR A 292 21.06 -1.67 11.97
C TYR A 292 20.65 -3.08 12.44
N MET A 293 21.01 -3.48 13.66
CA MET A 293 20.54 -4.74 14.25
C MET A 293 19.02 -4.76 14.41
N GLY A 294 18.41 -3.63 14.76
CA GLY A 294 16.95 -3.47 14.78
C GLY A 294 16.31 -3.79 13.43
N ALA A 295 16.92 -3.38 12.31
CA ALA A 295 16.44 -3.70 10.97
C ALA A 295 16.51 -5.20 10.64
N VAL A 296 17.53 -5.91 11.14
CA VAL A 296 17.62 -7.37 11.00
C VAL A 296 16.48 -8.06 11.76
N VAL A 297 16.20 -7.61 12.98
CA VAL A 297 15.06 -8.10 13.78
C VAL A 297 13.74 -7.75 13.11
N ASP A 298 13.64 -6.60 12.44
CA ASP A 298 12.45 -6.14 11.70
C ASP A 298 12.19 -6.88 10.39
N SER A 299 13.12 -7.71 9.90
CA SER A 299 13.03 -8.36 8.58
C SER A 299 11.73 -9.13 8.34
N MET A 300 11.10 -9.67 9.38
CA MET A 300 9.83 -10.41 9.28
C MET A 300 8.58 -9.53 9.42
N SER A 301 8.70 -8.22 9.65
CA SER A 301 7.55 -7.34 9.90
C SER A 301 6.58 -7.29 8.72
N SER A 302 7.12 -7.21 7.49
CA SER A 302 6.32 -7.19 6.24
C SER A 302 5.54 -8.49 5.99
N VAL A 303 5.95 -9.61 6.59
CA VAL A 303 5.28 -10.92 6.46
C VAL A 303 3.86 -10.87 7.03
N SER A 304 3.65 -10.10 8.11
CA SER A 304 2.35 -9.97 8.76
C SER A 304 1.27 -9.50 7.77
N TYR A 305 1.60 -8.53 6.92
CA TYR A 305 0.66 -8.04 5.92
C TYR A 305 0.29 -9.10 4.87
N VAL A 306 1.28 -9.83 4.37
CA VAL A 306 1.10 -10.90 3.37
C VAL A 306 0.21 -12.01 3.93
N VAL A 307 0.46 -12.39 5.19
CA VAL A 307 -0.29 -13.42 5.91
C VAL A 307 -1.77 -13.03 6.07
N VAL A 308 -2.08 -11.81 6.52
CA VAL A 308 -3.48 -11.39 6.65
C VAL A 308 -4.21 -11.39 5.31
N ARG A 309 -3.57 -10.90 4.24
CA ARG A 309 -4.14 -10.96 2.88
C ARG A 309 -4.40 -12.40 2.44
N SER A 310 -3.49 -13.32 2.75
CA SER A 310 -3.66 -14.76 2.51
C SER A 310 -4.87 -15.32 3.28
N ILE A 311 -4.98 -15.04 4.58
CA ILE A 311 -6.09 -15.52 5.39
C ILE A 311 -7.43 -14.99 4.89
N VAL A 312 -7.53 -13.69 4.58
CA VAL A 312 -8.75 -13.09 3.98
C VAL A 312 -9.16 -13.85 2.71
N SER A 313 -8.20 -14.14 1.82
CA SER A 313 -8.49 -14.85 0.56
C SER A 313 -8.98 -16.29 0.76
N LYS A 314 -8.58 -16.94 1.87
CA LYS A 314 -8.98 -18.31 2.23
C LYS A 314 -10.32 -18.35 2.98
N THR A 315 -10.67 -17.30 3.72
CA THR A 315 -11.91 -17.20 4.51
C THR A 315 -13.11 -16.75 3.68
N VAL A 316 -12.89 -16.06 2.56
CA VAL A 316 -13.95 -15.48 1.72
C VAL A 316 -14.17 -16.34 0.47
N PRO A 317 -15.42 -16.69 0.11
CA PRO A 317 -15.71 -17.43 -1.13
C PRO A 317 -15.40 -16.56 -2.35
N GLN A 318 -15.00 -17.20 -3.46
CA GLN A 318 -14.49 -16.50 -4.65
C GLN A 318 -15.43 -15.41 -5.20
N ASN A 319 -16.74 -15.61 -5.08
CA ASN A 319 -17.76 -14.67 -5.55
C ASN A 319 -17.80 -13.37 -4.71
N GLU A 320 -17.28 -13.38 -3.49
CA GLU A 320 -17.32 -12.25 -2.55
C GLU A 320 -15.93 -11.64 -2.30
N ILE A 321 -14.83 -12.26 -2.78
CA ILE A 321 -13.44 -11.79 -2.58
C ILE A 321 -13.26 -10.36 -3.06
N GLY A 322 -13.86 -10.00 -4.21
CA GLY A 322 -13.77 -8.65 -4.76
C GLY A 322 -14.40 -7.60 -3.84
N GLN A 323 -15.56 -7.90 -3.25
CA GLN A 323 -16.28 -6.98 -2.37
C GLN A 323 -15.53 -6.78 -1.04
N VAL A 324 -15.02 -7.87 -0.44
CA VAL A 324 -14.23 -7.77 0.80
C VAL A 324 -12.89 -7.05 0.55
N SER A 325 -12.24 -7.31 -0.59
CA SER A 325 -11.00 -6.62 -0.96
C SER A 325 -11.19 -5.13 -1.17
N ALA A 326 -12.36 -4.71 -1.67
CA ALA A 326 -12.72 -3.30 -1.80
C ALA A 326 -12.88 -2.64 -0.42
N VAL A 327 -13.55 -3.29 0.54
CA VAL A 327 -13.66 -2.79 1.92
C VAL A 327 -12.28 -2.65 2.57
N ILE A 328 -11.41 -3.65 2.40
CA ILE A 328 -10.03 -3.58 2.90
C ILE A 328 -9.26 -2.41 2.30
N ALA A 329 -9.36 -2.19 0.98
CA ALA A 329 -8.68 -1.08 0.32
C ALA A 329 -9.14 0.29 0.85
N VAL A 330 -10.45 0.46 1.11
CA VAL A 330 -10.98 1.68 1.74
C VAL A 330 -10.44 1.87 3.15
N VAL A 331 -10.33 0.79 3.92
CA VAL A 331 -9.76 0.86 5.27
C VAL A 331 -8.27 1.22 5.21
N GLU A 332 -7.49 0.57 4.35
CA GLU A 332 -6.06 0.82 4.15
C GLU A 332 -5.75 2.28 3.80
N THR A 333 -6.65 2.96 3.10
CA THR A 333 -6.43 4.35 2.69
C THR A 333 -6.80 5.35 3.78
N ILE A 334 -7.66 4.97 4.72
CA ILE A 334 -7.96 5.76 5.92
C ILE A 334 -6.83 5.65 6.95
N VAL A 335 -6.14 4.50 7.03
CA VAL A 335 -5.03 4.26 7.97
C VAL A 335 -3.98 5.38 7.97
N PRO A 336 -3.31 5.75 6.86
CA PRO A 336 -2.28 6.79 6.89
C PRO A 336 -2.83 8.17 7.28
N VAL A 337 -4.11 8.45 7.01
CA VAL A 337 -4.77 9.71 7.38
C VAL A 337 -4.82 9.90 8.88
N ILE A 338 -5.02 8.81 9.63
CA ILE A 338 -5.07 8.83 11.10
C ILE A 338 -3.65 8.71 11.69
N TYR A 339 -2.86 7.75 11.20
CA TYR A 339 -1.60 7.38 11.84
C TYR A 339 -0.46 8.38 11.57
N LYS A 340 -0.32 8.96 10.37
CA LYS A 340 0.80 9.90 10.11
C LYS A 340 0.70 11.16 10.99
N PRO A 341 -0.47 11.83 11.13
CA PRO A 341 -0.60 12.96 12.04
C PRO A 341 -0.48 12.59 13.52
N LEU A 342 -1.03 11.43 13.93
CA LEU A 342 -0.91 10.91 15.29
C LEU A 342 0.57 10.78 15.68
N TYR A 343 1.36 10.10 14.86
CA TYR A 343 2.79 9.93 15.08
C TYR A 343 3.51 11.28 15.07
N SER A 344 3.14 12.21 14.18
CA SER A 344 3.76 13.53 14.10
C SER A 344 3.52 14.33 15.39
N SER A 345 2.32 14.25 15.95
CA SER A 345 1.97 14.86 17.24
C SER A 345 2.77 14.24 18.39
N ILE A 346 2.84 12.90 18.45
CA ILE A 346 3.62 12.17 19.46
C ILE A 346 5.09 12.57 19.38
N TYR A 347 5.66 12.61 18.17
CA TYR A 347 7.05 13.01 17.97
C TYR A 347 7.28 14.44 18.46
N ARG A 348 6.43 15.40 18.08
CA ARG A 348 6.54 16.80 18.57
C ARG A 348 6.50 16.89 20.10
N ALA A 349 5.65 16.09 20.75
CA ALA A 349 5.55 16.09 22.21
C ALA A 349 6.73 15.39 22.91
N THR A 350 7.37 14.41 22.26
CA THR A 350 8.38 13.54 22.88
C THR A 350 9.80 13.81 22.41
N VAL A 351 10.00 14.63 21.37
CA VAL A 351 11.31 14.86 20.75
C VAL A 351 12.37 15.39 21.73
N HIS A 352 11.96 16.20 22.71
CA HIS A 352 12.87 16.77 23.71
C HIS A 352 13.12 15.85 24.91
N THR A 353 12.19 14.94 25.22
CA THR A 353 12.29 14.06 26.40
C THR A 353 12.85 12.69 26.03
N PHE A 354 12.26 12.04 25.02
CA PHE A 354 12.68 10.73 24.53
C PHE A 354 12.38 10.56 23.03
N PRO A 355 13.35 10.82 22.14
CA PRO A 355 13.15 10.71 20.69
C PRO A 355 12.70 9.32 20.20
N GLY A 356 12.97 8.26 20.97
CA GLY A 356 12.56 6.89 20.65
C GLY A 356 11.12 6.54 21.03
N ALA A 357 10.35 7.47 21.61
CA ALA A 357 9.02 7.19 22.15
C ALA A 357 8.03 6.68 21.09
N PHE A 358 8.11 7.19 19.87
CA PHE A 358 7.17 6.81 18.80
C PHE A 358 7.31 5.34 18.38
N TYR A 359 8.50 4.74 18.51
CA TYR A 359 8.69 3.30 18.29
C TYR A 359 8.04 2.46 19.41
N ILE A 360 8.09 2.93 20.66
CA ILE A 360 7.41 2.27 21.78
C ILE A 360 5.90 2.31 21.58
N VAL A 361 5.37 3.47 21.18
CA VAL A 361 3.94 3.60 20.86
C VAL A 361 3.55 2.64 19.73
N GLY A 362 4.37 2.51 18.69
CA GLY A 362 4.16 1.52 17.62
C GLY A 362 4.11 0.09 18.13
N SER A 363 5.05 -0.31 18.97
CA SER A 363 5.06 -1.64 19.60
C SER A 363 3.82 -1.90 20.47
N ILE A 364 3.39 -0.91 21.27
CA ILE A 364 2.18 -1.03 22.11
C ILE A 364 0.94 -1.15 21.23
N MET A 365 0.82 -0.31 20.20
CA MET A 365 -0.31 -0.35 19.27
C MET A 365 -0.39 -1.69 18.53
N LEU A 366 0.75 -2.32 18.22
CA LEU A 366 0.79 -3.60 17.51
C LEU A 366 0.46 -4.81 18.41
N THR A 367 0.65 -4.69 19.72
CA THR A 367 0.49 -5.80 20.69
C THR A 367 -0.89 -6.50 20.60
N PRO A 368 -2.04 -5.82 20.47
CA PRO A 368 -3.33 -6.45 20.23
C PRO A 368 -3.36 -7.39 19.02
N SER A 369 -2.60 -7.09 17.95
CA SER A 369 -2.56 -7.95 16.76
C SER A 369 -1.97 -9.33 17.04
N ILE A 370 -1.02 -9.44 17.98
CA ILE A 370 -0.45 -10.72 18.40
C ILE A 370 -1.55 -11.61 18.98
N PHE A 371 -2.39 -11.04 19.86
CA PHE A 371 -3.52 -11.76 20.45
C PHE A 371 -4.56 -12.14 19.41
N LEU A 372 -4.83 -11.27 18.43
CA LEU A 372 -5.77 -11.56 17.34
C LEU A 372 -5.29 -12.72 16.47
N TYR A 373 -4.04 -12.70 16.02
CA TYR A 373 -3.47 -13.81 15.26
C TYR A 373 -3.46 -15.12 16.05
N TRP A 374 -3.10 -15.06 17.33
CA TRP A 374 -3.11 -16.23 18.20
C TRP A 374 -4.52 -16.78 18.41
N TRP A 375 -5.50 -15.91 18.61
CA TRP A 375 -6.92 -16.29 18.68
C TRP A 375 -7.40 -16.94 17.39
N MET A 376 -7.05 -16.38 16.23
CA MET A 376 -7.37 -16.94 14.92
C MET A 376 -6.74 -18.32 14.72
N TYR A 377 -5.50 -18.51 15.18
CA TYR A 377 -4.86 -19.82 15.18
C TYR A 377 -5.62 -20.84 16.03
N ARG A 378 -6.03 -20.47 17.25
CA ARG A 378 -6.84 -21.33 18.13
C ARG A 378 -8.16 -21.70 17.47
N LEU A 379 -8.83 -20.73 16.83
CA LEU A 379 -10.09 -20.96 16.14
C LEU A 379 -9.94 -21.95 14.98
N ASN A 380 -8.91 -21.79 14.15
CA ASN A 380 -8.63 -22.68 13.02
C ASN A 380 -8.28 -24.11 13.46
N LYS A 381 -7.64 -24.27 14.62
CA LYS A 381 -7.27 -25.59 15.16
C LYS A 381 -8.45 -26.31 15.81
N LEU A 382 -9.36 -25.57 16.44
CA LEU A 382 -10.57 -26.11 17.05
C LEU A 382 -11.61 -26.53 15.99
N GLU A 383 -11.54 -25.95 14.80
CA GLU A 383 -12.46 -26.24 13.71
C GLU A 383 -11.74 -26.88 12.50
N PRO A 384 -11.34 -28.16 12.57
CA PRO A 384 -10.62 -28.81 11.48
C PRO A 384 -11.41 -28.74 10.16
N LYS A 385 -10.68 -28.61 9.04
CA LYS A 385 -11.03 -28.43 7.61
C LYS A 385 -12.13 -29.32 6.99
N LYS A 386 -13.05 -29.92 7.75
CA LYS A 386 -14.04 -30.88 7.25
C LYS A 386 -15.17 -30.28 6.39
N THR A 387 -15.34 -28.96 6.29
CA THR A 387 -16.55 -28.36 5.67
C THR A 387 -16.36 -27.67 4.32
N PHE A 388 -15.13 -27.48 3.81
CA PHE A 388 -14.94 -26.90 2.46
C PHE A 388 -15.14 -27.92 1.33
N VAL A 389 -15.16 -29.22 1.64
CA VAL A 389 -15.50 -30.28 0.68
C VAL A 389 -17.01 -30.45 0.58
N THR A 390 -17.73 -30.36 1.69
CA THR A 390 -19.18 -30.55 1.71
C THR A 390 -19.93 -29.41 1.01
N GLU A 391 -19.46 -28.16 1.11
CA GLU A 391 -20.09 -27.04 0.39
C GLU A 391 -19.87 -27.11 -1.13
N ARG A 392 -18.76 -27.73 -1.60
CA ARG A 392 -18.54 -28.01 -3.03
C ARG A 392 -19.44 -29.13 -3.56
N GLU A 393 -19.86 -30.05 -2.70
CA GLU A 393 -20.79 -31.12 -3.07
C GLU A 393 -22.23 -30.63 -3.08
N THR A 394 -22.64 -29.76 -2.14
CA THR A 394 -24.01 -29.23 -2.08
C THR A 394 -24.31 -28.13 -3.10
N LEU A 395 -23.30 -27.51 -3.72
CA LEU A 395 -23.49 -26.54 -4.81
C LEU A 395 -23.48 -27.19 -6.20
N ASN A 396 -23.12 -28.48 -6.29
CA ASN A 396 -23.10 -29.27 -7.52
C ASN A 396 -24.23 -30.32 -7.59
N THR A 397 -25.15 -30.30 -6.63
CA THR A 397 -26.43 -31.03 -6.62
C THR A 397 -27.56 -30.04 -6.52
#